data_AF-A0A9D6BNL1-F1
#
_entry.id   AF-A0A9D6BNL1-F1
#
_cell.length_a   1.000
_cell.length_b   1.000
_cell.length_c   1.000
_cell.angle_alpha   90.00
_cell.angle_beta   90.00
_cell.angle_gamma   90.00
#
_symmetry.space_group_name_H-M   'P 1'
#
loop_
_entity.id
_entity.type
_entity.pdbx_description
1 polymer ?
#
loop_
_entity_poly.entity_id
_entity_poly.type
_entity_poly.pdbx_seq_one_letter_code
_entity_poly.pdbx_strand_id
1 'polypeptide(L)'
;MRYAIGIDDFKQLRTSVDDTGTPLFYCDKSLFIRDVIRDGSSVLLLTRPRRFGKSLNLSMLKYFMGSDEPLFDGLAIEQYPQILAGWRGSSRS
;
A
#
# COMPACT_ATOMS: atom_id res chain seq x y z
N MET A 1 12.85 2.25 -18.09
CA MET A 1 12.61 2.85 -16.75
C MET A 1 11.40 3.77 -16.83
N ARG A 2 10.24 3.23 -16.47
CA ARG A 2 8.95 3.95 -16.50
C ARG A 2 8.45 4.18 -15.08
N TYR A 3 8.04 5.40 -14.78
CA TYR A 3 7.42 5.74 -13.50
C TYR A 3 5.93 5.39 -13.52
N ALA A 4 5.42 4.93 -12.39
CA ALA A 4 4.00 4.58 -12.20
C ALA A 4 3.09 5.81 -12.02
N ILE A 5 3.19 6.79 -12.93
CA ILE A 5 2.40 8.02 -12.88
C ILE A 5 0.98 7.71 -13.35
N GLY A 6 -0.02 8.13 -12.57
CA GLY A 6 -1.44 7.96 -12.91
C GLY A 6 -2.02 6.58 -12.56
N ILE A 7 -1.24 5.71 -11.93
CA ILE A 7 -1.76 4.46 -11.37
C ILE A 7 -2.30 4.74 -9.97
N ASP A 8 -3.60 4.49 -9.81
CA ASP A 8 -4.35 4.72 -8.58
C ASP A 8 -4.71 3.43 -7.84
N ASP A 9 -4.49 2.27 -8.46
CA ASP A 9 -4.70 0.97 -7.84
C ASP A 9 -3.38 0.33 -7.40
N PHE A 10 -3.30 -0.09 -6.14
CA PHE A 10 -2.06 -0.60 -5.56
C PHE A 10 -1.70 -1.98 -6.10
N LYS A 11 -2.67 -2.86 -6.36
CA LYS A 11 -2.38 -4.16 -6.99
C LYS A 11 -1.84 -3.96 -8.40
N GLN A 12 -2.49 -3.10 -9.19
CA GLN A 12 -1.98 -2.72 -10.52
C GLN A 12 -0.56 -2.15 -10.44
N LEU A 13 -0.28 -1.29 -9.46
CA LEU A 13 1.07 -0.74 -9.25
C LEU A 13 2.10 -1.84 -9.01
N ARG A 14 1.78 -2.86 -8.21
CA ARG A 14 2.70 -3.96 -7.87
C ARG A 14 2.93 -4.93 -9.02
N THR A 15 1.95 -5.11 -9.92
CA THR A 15 2.02 -6.10 -10.99
C THR A 15 2.36 -5.53 -12.37
N SER A 16 2.28 -4.21 -12.54
CA SER A 16 2.56 -3.58 -13.84
C SER A 16 4.05 -3.56 -14.18
N VAL A 17 4.34 -3.74 -15.45
CA VAL A 17 5.68 -3.66 -16.04
C VAL A 17 5.70 -2.65 -17.19
N ASP A 18 6.89 -2.16 -17.52
CA ASP A 18 7.12 -1.34 -18.72
C ASP A 18 7.31 -2.19 -19.98
N ASP A 19 7.52 -1.54 -21.12
CA ASP A 19 7.63 -2.21 -22.43
C ASP A 19 8.84 -3.16 -22.52
N THR A 20 9.74 -3.11 -21.54
CA THR A 20 10.90 -3.99 -21.41
C THR A 20 10.66 -5.18 -20.47
N GLY A 21 9.46 -5.28 -19.88
CA GLY A 21 9.14 -6.29 -18.87
C GLY A 21 9.66 -5.96 -17.47
N THR A 22 10.14 -4.73 -17.24
CA THR A 22 10.68 -4.30 -15.94
C THR A 22 9.57 -3.70 -15.06
N PRO A 23 9.51 -4.00 -13.74
CA PRO A 23 8.54 -3.37 -12.84
C PRO A 23 8.58 -1.84 -12.88
N LEU A 24 7.41 -1.21 -12.74
CA LEU A 24 7.34 0.25 -12.72
C LEU A 24 8.00 0.85 -11.48
N PHE A 25 8.62 2.01 -11.65
CA PHE A 25 9.24 2.75 -10.55
C PHE A 25 8.21 3.60 -9.81
N TYR A 26 8.17 3.46 -8.49
CA TYR A 26 7.35 4.26 -7.59
C TYR A 26 8.03 4.46 -6.25
N CYS A 27 7.60 5.49 -5.52
CA CYS A 27 8.03 5.69 -4.14
C CYS A 27 7.24 4.75 -3.22
N ASP A 28 7.92 3.88 -2.49
CA ASP A 28 7.29 3.07 -1.46
C ASP A 28 6.72 3.97 -0.36
N LYS A 29 5.40 3.85 -0.15
CA LYS A 29 4.63 4.57 0.88
C LYS A 29 4.00 3.63 1.88
N SER A 30 4.41 2.36 1.93
CA SER A 30 3.83 1.33 2.80
C SER A 30 3.92 1.68 4.29
N LEU A 31 4.88 2.51 4.72
CA LEU A 31 4.93 3.04 6.10
C LEU A 31 3.74 3.91 6.48
N PHE A 32 3.00 4.45 5.51
CA PHE A 32 1.73 5.11 5.78
C PHE A 32 0.74 4.18 6.52
N ILE A 33 0.75 2.88 6.21
CA ILE A 33 -0.10 1.88 6.90
C ILE A 33 0.22 1.84 8.39
N ARG A 34 1.52 1.86 8.74
CA ARG A 34 1.97 1.90 10.12
C ARG A 34 1.42 3.12 10.84
N ASP A 35 1.50 4.27 10.20
CA ASP A 35 1.07 5.54 10.79
C ASP A 35 -0.45 5.53 11.01
N VAL A 36 -1.23 5.01 10.06
CA VAL A 36 -2.69 4.86 10.18
C VAL A 36 -3.08 3.94 11.33
N ILE A 37 -2.41 2.79 11.47
CA ILE A 37 -2.74 1.82 12.52
C ILE A 37 -2.33 2.35 13.91
N ARG A 38 -1.22 3.09 14.00
CA ARG A 38 -0.76 3.68 15.26
C ARG A 38 -1.57 4.87 15.73
N ASP A 39 -2.09 5.67 14.80
CA ASP A 39 -2.94 6.81 15.12
C ASP A 39 -4.20 6.37 15.89
N GLY A 40 -4.73 5.18 15.57
CA GLY A 40 -5.83 4.56 16.32
C GLY A 40 -7.14 5.36 16.26
N SER A 41 -7.22 6.39 15.42
CA SER A 41 -8.40 7.21 15.25
C SER A 41 -9.50 6.44 14.52
N SER A 42 -10.76 6.67 14.93
CA SER A 42 -11.92 6.13 14.22
C SER A 42 -12.13 6.77 12.84
N VAL A 43 -11.53 7.94 12.61
CA VAL A 43 -11.63 8.70 11.36
C VAL A 43 -10.27 9.30 11.01
N LEU A 44 -9.69 8.84 9.89
CA LEU A 44 -8.46 9.40 9.34
C LEU A 44 -8.77 10.46 8.27
N LEU A 45 -8.47 11.74 8.56
CA LEU A 45 -8.61 12.82 7.58
C LEU A 45 -7.35 12.96 6.71
N LEU A 46 -7.39 12.44 5.49
CA LEU A 46 -6.36 12.71 4.49
C LEU A 46 -6.59 14.09 3.85
N THR A 47 -6.02 15.13 4.46
CA THR A 47 -6.07 16.51 3.93
C THR A 47 -5.65 16.52 2.45
N ARG A 48 -6.35 17.29 1.60
CA ARG A 48 -6.31 17.14 0.13
C ARG A 48 -5.38 18.08 -0.64
N PRO A 49 -4.06 17.81 -0.71
CA PRO A 49 -3.26 18.22 -1.86
C PRO A 49 -3.62 17.37 -3.09
N ARG A 50 -3.92 18.02 -4.22
CA ARG A 50 -4.27 17.35 -5.49
C ARG A 50 -3.05 16.59 -6.03
N ARG A 51 -3.26 15.37 -6.56
CA ARG A 51 -2.23 14.43 -7.06
C ARG A 51 -1.29 13.79 -6.02
N PHE A 52 -1.56 13.94 -4.73
CA PHE A 52 -0.79 13.28 -3.66
C PHE A 52 -1.27 11.85 -3.36
N GLY A 53 -1.47 11.03 -4.41
CA GLY A 53 -1.65 9.57 -4.29
C GLY A 53 -2.76 9.09 -3.36
N LYS A 54 -3.88 9.81 -3.24
CA LYS A 54 -4.96 9.44 -2.30
C LYS A 54 -5.66 8.15 -2.68
N SER A 55 -6.02 8.03 -3.96
CA SER A 55 -6.62 6.81 -4.48
C SER A 55 -5.69 5.62 -4.28
N LEU A 56 -4.39 5.80 -4.59
CA LEU A 56 -3.37 4.78 -4.36
C LEU A 56 -3.24 4.41 -2.88
N ASN A 57 -3.17 5.38 -1.96
CA ASN A 57 -3.07 5.11 -0.53
C ASN A 57 -4.33 4.41 0.02
N LEU A 58 -5.51 4.78 -0.48
CA LEU A 58 -6.76 4.11 -0.11
C LEU A 58 -6.84 2.69 -0.67
N SER A 59 -6.41 2.48 -1.92
CA SER A 59 -6.30 1.15 -2.53
C SER A 59 -5.29 0.30 -1.76
N MET A 60 -4.14 0.86 -1.39
CA MET A 60 -3.13 0.20 -0.55
C MET A 60 -3.72 -0.23 0.81
N LEU A 61 -4.43 0.65 1.52
CA LEU A 61 -5.11 0.30 2.77
C LEU A 61 -6.18 -0.77 2.56
N LYS A 62 -6.96 -0.69 1.48
CA LYS A 62 -7.97 -1.69 1.13
C LYS A 62 -7.34 -3.08 0.95
N TYR A 63 -6.25 -3.18 0.20
CA TYR A 63 -5.55 -4.45 0.03
C TYR A 63 -4.91 -4.91 1.34
N PHE A 64 -4.35 -3.99 2.12
CA PHE A 64 -3.81 -4.32 3.44
C PHE A 64 -4.88 -4.88 4.39
N MET A 65 -6.12 -4.38 4.34
CA MET A 65 -7.18 -4.80 5.25
C MET A 65 -8.00 -5.99 4.76
N GLY A 66 -7.97 -6.33 3.45
CA GLY A 66 -8.94 -7.26 2.87
C GLY A 66 -8.42 -8.18 1.77
N SER A 67 -7.10 -8.38 1.64
CA SER A 67 -6.52 -9.26 0.63
C SER A 67 -5.37 -10.10 1.21
N ASP A 68 -5.40 -11.41 0.98
CA ASP A 68 -4.31 -12.34 1.33
C ASP A 68 -3.18 -12.38 0.28
N GLU A 69 -3.20 -11.48 -0.70
CA GLU A 69 -2.17 -11.44 -1.75
C GLU A 69 -0.83 -10.90 -1.20
N PRO A 70 0.32 -11.42 -1.69
CA PRO A 70 1.67 -10.98 -1.28
C PRO A 70 2.07 -9.62 -1.87
N LEU A 71 1.16 -8.64 -1.83
CA LEU A 71 1.38 -7.31 -2.44
C LEU A 71 2.38 -6.46 -1.65
N PHE A 72 2.59 -6.78 -0.37
CA PHE A 72 3.45 -6.03 0.54
C PHE A 72 4.87 -6.58 0.65
N ASP A 73 5.15 -7.67 -0.05
CA ASP A 73 6.46 -8.31 -0.03
C ASP A 73 7.53 -7.37 -0.62
N GLY A 74 8.66 -7.26 0.08
CA GLY A 74 9.78 -6.37 -0.28
C GLY A 74 9.54 -4.88 -0.03
N LEU A 75 8.49 -4.49 0.70
CA LEU A 75 8.21 -3.10 1.06
C LEU A 75 8.63 -2.77 2.50
N ALA A 76 8.81 -1.48 2.79
CA ALA A 76 9.28 -1.00 4.08
C ALA A 76 8.39 -1.41 5.27
N ILE A 77 7.09 -1.65 5.05
CA ILE A 77 6.17 -2.15 6.09
C ILE A 77 6.56 -3.53 6.62
N GLU A 78 7.32 -4.34 5.87
CA GLU A 78 7.81 -5.65 6.34
C GLU A 78 8.71 -5.57 7.57
N GLN A 79 9.35 -4.42 7.78
CA GLN A 79 10.16 -4.17 8.98
C GLN A 79 9.33 -4.05 10.26
N TYR A 80 7.99 -4.07 10.15
CA TYR A 80 7.04 -3.97 11.26
C TYR A 80 6.18 -5.23 11.35
N PRO A 81 6.77 -6.40 11.68
CA PRO A 81 6.06 -7.68 11.70
C PRO A 81 4.90 -7.71 12.70
N GLN A 82 4.92 -6.91 13.76
CA GLN A 82 3.80 -6.77 14.70
C GLN A 82 2.53 -6.19 14.05
N ILE A 83 2.70 -5.34 13.03
CA ILE A 83 1.59 -4.77 12.26
C ILE A 83 1.07 -5.80 11.25
N LEU A 84 1.99 -6.56 10.63
CA LEU A 84 1.63 -7.64 9.71
C LEU A 84 1.03 -8.86 10.42
N ALA A 85 1.46 -9.17 11.63
CA ALA A 85 1.00 -10.31 12.41
C ALA A 85 -0.41 -10.08 12.97
N GLY A 86 -0.69 -8.87 13.47
CA GLY A 86 -2.05 -8.47 13.84
C GLY A 86 -3.02 -8.56 12.66
N TRP A 87 -2.53 -8.31 11.44
CA TRP A 87 -3.30 -8.48 10.21
C TRP A 87 -3.47 -9.97 9.79
N ARG A 88 -2.38 -10.74 9.63
CA ARG A 88 -2.42 -12.16 9.18
C ARG A 88 -3.18 -13.08 10.15
N GLY A 89 -3.32 -12.69 11.41
CA GLY A 89 -4.09 -13.42 12.42
C GLY A 89 -5.60 -13.25 12.32
N SER A 90 -6.09 -12.10 11.82
CA SER A 90 -7.54 -11.80 11.77
C SER A 90 -8.26 -12.33 10.53
N SER A 91 -7.54 -12.65 9.44
CA SER A 91 -8.13 -13.24 8.21
C SER A 91 -8.46 -14.74 8.35
N ARG A 92 -8.07 -15.37 9.47
CA ARG A 92 -8.21 -16.82 9.71
C ARG A 92 -9.25 -17.20 10.79
N SER A 93 -10.06 -16.26 11.27
CA SER A 93 -11.12 -16.54 12.26
C SER A 93 -12.52 -16.45 11.70
#